data_AF-V5G811-F1
#
_entry.id   AF-V5G811-F1
#
_cell.length_a   1.000
_cell.length_b   1.000
_cell.length_c   1.000
_cell.angle_alpha   90.00
_cell.angle_beta   90.00
_cell.angle_gamma   90.00
#
_symmetry.space_group_name_H-M   'P 1'
#
loop_
_entity.id
_entity.type
_entity.pdbx_description
1 polymer ?
#
loop_
_entity_poly.entity_id
_entity_poly.type
_entity_poly.pdbx_seq_one_letter_code
_entity_poly.pdbx_strand_id
1 'polypeptide(L)'
;MDPGERLIGDEQGLDLLDEVRALRAMVQPDMTTIRAVVLDEWIRKKHDDREEILEGNMAAHGGRITADVITIQAYSEIPDMEDRVVEWKSAFPRFYGISFEEVEKKEIPENLKYVLNRRASVCVLNLWQRSWNAERRERILQNADSIIQYWSTDGSKDLFVDGSHMLELYKEICRGLAFRDFS
;
A
#
# COMPACT_ATOMS: atom_id res chain seq x y z
N MET A 1 18.27 -4.56 47.32
CA MET A 1 17.83 -5.42 46.20
C MET A 1 16.49 -4.86 45.77
N ASP A 2 16.45 -4.39 44.53
CA ASP A 2 15.34 -3.63 43.98
C ASP A 2 14.21 -4.59 43.58
N PRO A 3 13.01 -4.50 44.17
CA PRO A 3 11.88 -5.31 43.76
C PRO A 3 11.31 -4.69 42.49
N GLY A 4 11.38 -5.46 41.41
CA GLY A 4 10.98 -5.08 40.06
C GLY A 4 9.67 -4.28 40.02
N GLU A 5 9.72 -3.22 39.23
CA GLU A 5 8.59 -2.41 38.79
C GLU A 5 7.47 -3.34 38.31
N ARG A 6 6.52 -3.60 39.22
CA ARG A 6 5.23 -4.19 38.87
C ARG A 6 4.54 -3.16 37.98
N LEU A 7 4.33 -3.51 36.71
CA LEU A 7 3.38 -2.84 35.84
C LEU A 7 2.01 -2.86 36.53
N ILE A 8 1.64 -1.74 37.14
CA ILE A 8 0.29 -1.48 37.65
C ILE A 8 -0.53 -1.04 36.44
N GLY A 9 -1.09 -2.00 35.71
CA GLY A 9 -2.29 -1.79 34.90
C GLY A 9 -3.47 -2.35 35.70
N ASP A 10 -4.56 -1.60 35.84
CA ASP A 10 -5.79 -2.19 36.37
C ASP A 10 -6.27 -3.30 35.42
N GLU A 11 -6.96 -4.32 35.95
CA GLU A 11 -7.46 -5.45 35.15
C GLU A 11 -8.35 -4.98 33.99
N GLN A 12 -9.02 -3.83 34.14
CA GLN A 12 -9.88 -3.24 33.11
C GLN A 12 -9.07 -2.71 31.91
N GLY A 13 -7.85 -2.20 32.13
CA GLY A 13 -6.93 -1.71 31.11
C GLY A 13 -6.25 -2.85 30.34
N LEU A 14 -6.04 -4.01 30.97
CA LEU A 14 -5.57 -5.22 30.30
C LEU A 14 -6.70 -5.86 29.47
N ASP A 15 -7.93 -5.92 30.00
CA ASP A 15 -9.11 -6.36 29.26
C ASP A 15 -9.40 -5.45 28.05
N LEU A 16 -9.26 -4.13 28.19
CA LEU A 16 -9.37 -3.18 27.07
C LEU A 16 -8.30 -3.41 26.00
N LEU A 17 -7.07 -3.77 26.38
CA LEU A 17 -6.01 -4.06 25.41
C LEU A 17 -6.25 -5.39 24.68
N ASP A 18 -6.81 -6.38 25.36
CA ASP A 18 -7.20 -7.65 24.74
C ASP A 18 -8.47 -7.52 23.89
N GLU A 19 -9.43 -6.68 24.28
CA GLU A 19 -10.57 -6.28 23.43
C GLU A 19 -10.12 -5.53 22.18
N VAL A 20 -9.17 -4.58 22.30
CA VAL A 20 -8.60 -3.86 21.16
C VAL A 20 -7.79 -4.80 20.24
N ARG A 21 -7.10 -5.78 20.80
CA ARG A 21 -6.40 -6.83 20.03
C ARG A 21 -7.38 -7.77 19.33
N ALA A 22 -8.46 -8.18 20.02
CA ALA A 22 -9.53 -8.99 19.45
C ALA A 22 -10.28 -8.25 18.34
N LEU A 23 -10.60 -6.96 18.54
CA LEU A 23 -11.18 -6.10 17.52
C LEU A 23 -10.23 -5.92 16.33
N ARG A 24 -8.92 -5.75 16.55
CA ARG A 24 -7.93 -5.75 15.46
C ARG A 24 -7.91 -7.08 14.70
N ALA A 25 -8.02 -8.21 15.40
CA ALA A 25 -8.10 -9.53 14.78
C ALA A 25 -9.42 -9.77 14.03
N MET A 26 -10.53 -9.16 14.47
CA MET A 26 -11.86 -9.24 13.82
C MET A 26 -12.01 -8.28 12.63
N VAL A 27 -11.33 -7.13 12.64
CA VAL A 27 -11.32 -6.17 11.52
C VAL A 27 -10.40 -6.63 10.38
N GLN A 28 -9.43 -7.50 10.65
CA GLN A 28 -8.55 -8.06 9.62
C GLN A 28 -9.29 -8.91 8.56
N PRO A 29 -10.22 -9.82 8.89
CA PRO A 29 -11.02 -10.58 7.92
C PRO A 29 -11.78 -9.71 6.91
N ASP A 30 -12.47 -8.66 7.38
CA ASP A 30 -13.23 -7.76 6.52
C ASP A 30 -12.31 -6.97 5.59
N MET A 31 -11.20 -6.46 6.14
CA MET A 31 -10.19 -5.79 5.33
C MET A 31 -9.57 -6.73 4.29
N THR A 32 -9.29 -7.98 4.66
CA THR A 32 -8.73 -9.00 3.75
C THR A 32 -9.70 -9.33 2.64
N THR A 33 -10.99 -9.44 2.94
CA THR A 33 -12.05 -9.67 1.95
C THR A 33 -12.17 -8.48 0.98
N ILE A 34 -12.19 -7.25 1.49
CA ILE A 34 -12.21 -6.03 0.67
C ILE A 34 -10.97 -5.99 -0.23
N ARG A 35 -9.78 -6.30 0.32
CA ARG A 35 -8.54 -6.30 -0.46
C ARG A 35 -8.52 -7.40 -1.51
N ALA A 36 -9.03 -8.59 -1.23
CA ALA A 36 -9.15 -9.65 -2.21
C ALA A 36 -10.01 -9.22 -3.42
N VAL A 37 -11.13 -8.53 -3.18
CA VAL A 37 -11.96 -7.97 -4.26
C VAL A 37 -11.19 -6.93 -5.07
N VAL A 38 -10.45 -6.03 -4.41
CA VAL A 38 -9.63 -5.02 -5.10
C VAL A 38 -8.52 -5.67 -5.93
N LEU A 39 -7.87 -6.70 -5.42
CA LEU A 39 -6.83 -7.44 -6.15
C LEU A 39 -7.41 -8.18 -7.37
N ASP A 40 -8.65 -8.70 -7.29
CA ASP A 40 -9.34 -9.25 -8.46
C ASP A 40 -9.62 -8.17 -9.53
N GLU A 41 -10.02 -6.96 -9.12
CA GLU A 41 -10.18 -5.84 -10.05
C GLU A 41 -8.87 -5.50 -10.74
N TRP A 42 -7.74 -5.58 -10.04
CA TRP A 42 -6.42 -5.27 -10.58
C TRP A 42 -6.00 -6.21 -11.70
N ILE A 43 -6.35 -7.50 -11.59
CA ILE A 43 -6.16 -8.47 -12.68
C ILE A 43 -6.99 -8.09 -13.91
N ARG A 44 -8.25 -7.69 -13.69
CA ARG A 44 -9.21 -7.39 -14.78
C ARG A 44 -8.95 -6.08 -15.50
N LYS A 45 -8.30 -5.11 -14.85
CA LYS A 45 -7.95 -3.82 -15.45
C LYS A 45 -6.90 -4.01 -16.54
N LYS A 46 -7.28 -4.42 -17.75
CA LYS A 46 -6.40 -4.37 -18.93
C LYS A 46 -5.96 -2.92 -19.20
N HIS A 47 -4.78 -2.76 -19.81
CA HIS A 47 -4.12 -1.47 -20.00
C HIS A 47 -4.95 -0.45 -20.81
N ASP A 48 -5.93 -0.94 -21.59
CA ASP A 48 -6.61 -0.16 -22.63
C ASP A 48 -8.14 -0.08 -22.51
N ASP A 49 -8.82 -0.92 -21.71
CA ASP A 49 -10.28 -0.83 -21.49
C ASP A 49 -10.59 -0.01 -20.23
N ARG A 50 -10.71 1.30 -20.44
CA ARG A 50 -10.80 2.33 -19.39
C ARG A 50 -12.24 2.75 -19.04
N GLU A 51 -13.25 2.02 -19.52
CA GLU A 51 -14.66 2.43 -19.39
C GLU A 51 -15.29 2.13 -18.02
N GLU A 52 -14.69 1.26 -17.19
CA GLU A 52 -15.31 0.83 -15.92
C GLU A 52 -14.49 1.17 -14.66
N ILE A 53 -13.80 2.30 -14.62
CA ILE A 53 -13.19 2.74 -13.35
C ILE A 53 -14.29 3.41 -12.50
N LEU A 54 -14.95 2.61 -11.68
CA LEU A 54 -15.92 3.05 -10.67
C LEU A 54 -15.37 4.23 -9.86
N GLU A 55 -16.25 5.11 -9.38
CA GLU A 55 -15.91 6.19 -8.43
C GLU A 55 -15.51 5.58 -7.07
N GLY A 56 -14.34 4.95 -7.02
CA GLY A 56 -13.82 4.31 -5.84
C GLY A 56 -13.28 5.33 -4.83
N ASN A 57 -13.66 5.18 -3.56
CA ASN A 57 -13.02 5.90 -2.46
C ASN A 57 -11.57 5.41 -2.27
N MET A 58 -10.61 6.34 -2.11
CA MET A 58 -9.19 6.05 -1.84
C MET A 58 -9.00 5.04 -0.70
N ALA A 59 -9.84 5.13 0.34
CA ALA A 59 -9.72 4.29 1.52
C ALA A 59 -9.93 2.80 1.21
N ALA A 60 -10.81 2.48 0.26
CA ALA A 60 -11.15 1.11 -0.10
C ALA A 60 -10.39 0.62 -1.34
N HIS A 61 -10.24 1.46 -2.37
CA HIS A 61 -9.76 1.05 -3.70
C HIS A 61 -8.33 1.51 -4.02
N GLY A 62 -7.74 2.35 -3.18
CA GLY A 62 -6.34 2.77 -3.32
C GLY A 62 -5.36 1.65 -3.00
N GLY A 63 -4.07 1.92 -3.21
CA GLY A 63 -2.99 1.03 -2.80
C GLY A 63 -2.87 0.96 -1.28
N ARG A 64 -2.77 -0.27 -0.74
CA ARG A 64 -2.47 -0.56 0.66
C ARG A 64 -1.49 -1.74 0.74
N ILE A 65 -0.22 -1.48 0.44
CA ILE A 65 0.85 -2.48 0.30
C ILE A 65 0.86 -3.50 1.42
N THR A 66 0.82 -3.07 2.69
CA THR A 66 0.82 -3.97 3.84
C THR A 66 -0.42 -4.87 3.86
N ALA A 67 -1.61 -4.30 3.59
CA ALA A 67 -2.84 -5.08 3.59
C ALA A 67 -2.89 -6.04 2.40
N ASP A 68 -2.45 -5.61 1.21
CA ASP A 68 -2.40 -6.44 0.02
C ASP A 68 -1.42 -7.61 0.18
N VAL A 69 -0.26 -7.36 0.80
CA VAL A 69 0.70 -8.43 1.12
C VAL A 69 0.10 -9.44 2.08
N ILE A 70 -0.49 -8.98 3.19
CA ILE A 70 -1.17 -9.86 4.15
C ILE A 70 -2.29 -10.66 3.47
N THR A 71 -3.08 -10.03 2.60
CA THR A 71 -4.15 -10.70 1.87
C THR A 71 -3.63 -11.77 0.93
N ILE A 72 -2.61 -11.47 0.12
CA ILE A 72 -2.02 -12.45 -0.79
C ILE A 72 -1.42 -13.62 0.00
N GLN A 73 -0.75 -13.35 1.13
CA GLN A 73 -0.19 -14.39 2.01
C GLN A 73 -1.28 -15.27 2.62
N ALA A 74 -2.33 -14.68 3.18
CA ALA A 74 -3.45 -15.43 3.78
C ALA A 74 -4.15 -16.34 2.75
N TYR A 75 -4.36 -15.85 1.52
CA TYR A 75 -4.97 -16.67 0.46
C TYR A 75 -4.01 -17.71 -0.13
N SER A 76 -2.70 -17.53 0.00
CA SER A 76 -1.71 -18.55 -0.42
C SER A 76 -1.76 -19.81 0.45
N GLU A 77 -2.35 -19.73 1.64
CA GLU A 77 -2.48 -20.85 2.58
C GLU A 77 -3.80 -21.63 2.40
N ILE A 78 -4.72 -21.12 1.58
CA ILE A 78 -6.03 -21.73 1.32
C ILE A 78 -5.92 -22.68 0.11
N PRO A 79 -6.31 -23.96 0.23
CA PRO A 79 -6.35 -24.88 -0.91
C PRO A 79 -7.24 -24.35 -2.05
N ASP A 80 -6.87 -24.67 -3.29
CA ASP A 80 -7.61 -24.32 -4.51
C ASP A 80 -7.66 -22.81 -4.84
N MET A 81 -6.78 -22.01 -4.25
CA MET A 81 -6.63 -20.56 -4.53
C MET A 81 -5.34 -20.22 -5.30
N GLU A 82 -4.57 -21.23 -5.71
CA GLU A 82 -3.23 -21.07 -6.29
C GLU A 82 -3.25 -20.19 -7.55
N ASP A 83 -4.18 -20.44 -8.47
CA ASP A 83 -4.29 -19.69 -9.73
C ASP A 83 -4.57 -18.21 -9.47
N ARG A 84 -5.50 -17.91 -8.56
CA ARG A 84 -5.88 -16.53 -8.21
C ARG A 84 -4.71 -15.79 -7.57
N VAL A 85 -3.98 -16.45 -6.66
CA VAL A 85 -2.79 -15.88 -6.03
C VAL A 85 -1.69 -15.61 -7.06
N VAL A 86 -1.47 -16.51 -8.01
CA VAL A 86 -0.51 -16.32 -9.10
C VAL A 86 -0.87 -15.10 -9.95
N GLU A 87 -2.15 -14.94 -10.30
CA GLU A 87 -2.62 -13.77 -11.04
C GLU A 87 -2.43 -12.47 -10.25
N TRP A 88 -2.72 -12.45 -8.96
CA TRP A 88 -2.46 -11.28 -8.10
C TRP A 88 -0.98 -10.92 -8.04
N LYS A 89 -0.10 -11.91 -7.80
CA LYS A 89 1.36 -11.71 -7.78
C LYS A 89 1.87 -11.22 -9.13
N SER A 90 1.32 -11.71 -10.24
CA SER A 90 1.66 -11.25 -11.59
C SER A 90 1.19 -9.81 -11.87
N ALA A 91 0.06 -9.39 -11.31
CA ALA A 91 -0.46 -8.03 -11.47
C ALA A 91 0.24 -7.02 -10.54
N PHE A 92 0.74 -7.46 -9.39
CA PHE A 92 1.32 -6.63 -8.35
C PHE A 92 2.39 -5.62 -8.82
N PRO A 93 3.39 -5.99 -9.64
CA PRO A 93 4.43 -5.06 -10.08
C PRO A 93 3.89 -3.93 -10.96
N ARG A 94 2.78 -4.16 -11.67
CA ARG A 94 2.16 -3.13 -12.51
C ARG A 94 1.65 -1.96 -11.67
N PHE A 95 1.12 -2.24 -10.49
CA PHE A 95 0.52 -1.22 -9.62
C PHE A 95 1.53 -0.66 -8.62
N TYR A 96 2.37 -1.51 -8.03
CA TYR A 96 3.34 -1.09 -7.03
C TYR A 96 4.72 -0.73 -7.57
N GLY A 97 5.04 -1.06 -8.82
CA GLY A 97 6.36 -0.78 -9.41
C GLY A 97 7.46 -1.72 -8.90
N ILE A 98 7.11 -2.75 -8.14
CA ILE A 98 8.04 -3.72 -7.56
C ILE A 98 7.40 -5.11 -7.50
N SER A 99 8.20 -6.17 -7.59
CA SER A 99 7.71 -7.54 -7.47
C SER A 99 7.21 -7.87 -6.06
N PHE A 100 6.28 -8.81 -5.99
CA PHE A 100 5.77 -9.31 -4.71
C PHE A 100 6.91 -9.98 -3.92
N GLU A 101 7.74 -10.77 -4.59
CA GLU A 101 8.85 -11.51 -4.01
C GLU A 101 9.92 -10.59 -3.40
N GLU A 102 10.15 -9.40 -3.96
CA GLU A 102 11.07 -8.42 -3.39
C GLU A 102 10.55 -7.82 -2.10
N VAL A 103 9.23 -7.56 -2.03
CA VAL A 103 8.56 -7.04 -0.84
C VAL A 103 8.57 -8.05 0.30
N GLU A 104 8.47 -9.34 0.01
CA GLU A 104 8.55 -10.39 1.04
C GLU A 104 9.95 -10.55 1.64
N LYS A 105 11.00 -10.19 0.89
CA LYS A 105 12.40 -10.38 1.30
C LYS A 105 12.99 -9.22 2.10
N LYS A 106 12.36 -8.05 2.06
CA LYS A 106 12.93 -6.80 2.59
C LYS A 106 11.91 -6.03 3.41
N GLU A 107 12.34 -5.50 4.55
CA GLU A 107 11.52 -4.55 5.29
C GLU A 107 11.38 -3.24 4.51
N ILE A 108 10.14 -2.84 4.24
CA ILE A 108 9.83 -1.58 3.56
C ILE A 108 9.77 -0.45 4.60
N PRO A 109 10.59 0.61 4.47
CA PRO A 109 10.46 1.80 5.32
C PRO A 109 9.09 2.47 5.20
N GLU A 110 8.56 3.08 6.28
CA GLU A 110 7.23 3.71 6.27
C GLU A 110 7.03 4.75 5.15
N ASN A 111 8.04 5.59 4.91
CA ASN A 111 7.99 6.57 3.81
C ASN A 111 7.91 5.90 2.44
N LEU A 112 8.56 4.74 2.25
CA LEU A 112 8.48 3.98 1.02
C LEU A 112 7.11 3.29 0.87
N LYS A 113 6.50 2.81 1.97
CA LYS A 113 5.11 2.31 1.94
C LYS A 113 4.16 3.40 1.42
N TYR A 114 4.36 4.65 1.83
CA TYR A 114 3.58 5.77 1.29
C TYR A 114 3.78 5.94 -0.22
N VAL A 115 5.02 5.90 -0.71
CA VAL A 115 5.32 6.00 -2.15
C VAL A 115 4.65 4.87 -2.93
N LEU A 116 4.79 3.62 -2.49
CA LEU A 116 4.16 2.44 -3.10
C LEU A 116 2.64 2.58 -3.15
N ASN A 117 2.01 2.92 -2.02
CA ASN A 117 0.56 3.13 -1.92
C ASN A 117 0.08 4.25 -2.84
N ARG A 118 0.84 5.34 -2.91
CA ARG A 118 0.50 6.48 -3.76
C ARG A 118 0.57 6.12 -5.23
N ARG A 119 1.64 5.43 -5.65
CA ARG A 119 1.80 4.93 -7.02
C ARG A 119 0.62 4.05 -7.43
N ALA A 120 0.32 3.01 -6.64
CA ALA A 120 -0.81 2.12 -6.91
C ALA A 120 -2.14 2.87 -6.96
N SER A 121 -2.38 3.79 -6.02
CA SER A 121 -3.59 4.64 -6.01
C SER A 121 -3.73 5.48 -7.29
N VAL A 122 -2.61 6.03 -7.79
CA VAL A 122 -2.57 6.81 -9.03
C VAL A 122 -2.87 5.94 -10.25
N CYS A 123 -2.44 4.68 -10.25
CA CYS A 123 -2.78 3.73 -11.31
C CYS A 123 -4.26 3.34 -11.34
N VAL A 124 -4.92 3.22 -10.17
CA VAL A 124 -6.22 2.54 -10.06
C VAL A 124 -7.43 3.47 -9.99
N LEU A 125 -7.28 4.68 -9.45
CA LEU A 125 -8.42 5.56 -9.16
C LEU A 125 -8.82 6.42 -10.37
N ASN A 126 -10.12 6.55 -10.61
CA ASN A 126 -10.69 7.30 -11.74
C ASN A 126 -10.16 8.75 -11.81
N LEU A 127 -10.08 9.41 -10.66
CA LEU A 127 -9.59 10.79 -10.54
C LEU A 127 -8.28 11.02 -11.31
N TRP A 128 -7.32 10.10 -11.18
CA TRP A 128 -6.00 10.18 -11.82
C TRP A 128 -6.01 9.83 -13.30
N GLN A 129 -7.05 9.15 -13.77
CA GLN A 129 -7.22 8.80 -15.18
C GLN A 129 -7.85 9.92 -16.01
N ARG A 130 -8.38 10.96 -15.37
CA ARG A 130 -8.94 12.12 -16.07
C ARG A 130 -7.83 12.89 -16.80
N SER A 131 -8.14 13.38 -18.00
CA SER A 131 -7.17 14.06 -18.88
C SER A 131 -6.46 15.25 -18.23
N TRP A 132 -7.17 16.03 -17.42
CA TRP A 132 -6.60 17.18 -16.70
C TRP A 132 -5.61 16.80 -15.59
N ASN A 133 -5.56 15.53 -15.17
CA ASN A 133 -4.55 15.01 -14.25
C ASN A 133 -3.40 14.30 -14.97
N ALA A 134 -3.42 14.15 -16.30
CA ALA A 134 -2.48 13.29 -17.01
C ALA A 134 -1.00 13.64 -16.73
N GLU A 135 -0.64 14.92 -16.80
CA GLU A 135 0.73 15.38 -16.53
C GLU A 135 1.13 15.18 -15.06
N ARG A 136 0.20 15.40 -14.13
CA ARG A 136 0.43 15.20 -12.69
C ARG A 136 0.57 13.73 -12.34
N ARG A 137 -0.28 12.88 -12.93
CA ARG A 137 -0.19 11.41 -12.85
C ARG A 137 1.20 10.96 -13.29
N GLU A 138 1.62 11.39 -14.48
CA GLU A 138 2.90 11.01 -15.06
C GLU A 138 4.06 11.35 -14.13
N ARG A 139 4.13 12.59 -13.64
CA ARG A 139 5.17 13.00 -12.67
C ARG A 139 5.17 12.17 -11.39
N ILE A 140 3.99 11.89 -10.82
CA ILE A 140 3.93 11.08 -9.59
C ILE A 140 4.44 9.66 -9.86
N LEU A 141 4.07 9.06 -10.99
CA LEU A 141 4.54 7.73 -11.36
C LEU A 141 6.05 7.71 -11.59
N GLN A 142 6.60 8.67 -12.34
CA GLN A 142 8.04 8.79 -12.59
C GLN A 142 8.85 8.99 -11.31
N ASN A 143 8.40 9.87 -10.40
CA ASN A 143 9.06 10.10 -9.12
C ASN A 143 8.99 8.84 -8.24
N ALA A 144 7.84 8.17 -8.19
CA ALA A 144 7.68 6.95 -7.43
C ALA A 144 8.57 5.82 -7.98
N ASP A 145 8.56 5.60 -9.29
CA ASP A 145 9.39 4.60 -9.97
C ASP A 145 10.88 4.85 -9.69
N SER A 146 11.32 6.11 -9.71
CA SER A 146 12.71 6.48 -9.40
C SER A 146 13.11 6.11 -7.96
N ILE A 147 12.25 6.41 -6.99
CA ILE A 147 12.50 6.07 -5.57
C ILE A 147 12.50 4.55 -5.36
N ILE A 148 11.53 3.85 -5.96
CA ILE A 148 11.39 2.40 -5.84
C ILE A 148 12.59 1.70 -6.47
N GLN A 149 13.03 2.13 -7.66
CA GLN A 149 14.20 1.59 -8.34
C GLN A 149 15.50 1.80 -7.55
N TYR A 150 15.66 2.98 -6.95
CA TYR A 150 16.81 3.26 -6.09
C TYR A 150 16.81 2.32 -4.87
N TRP A 151 15.66 2.16 -4.20
CA TRP A 151 15.54 1.26 -3.06
C TRP A 151 15.74 -0.21 -3.42
N SER A 152 15.20 -0.68 -4.55
CA SER A 152 15.33 -2.07 -4.99
C SER A 152 16.80 -2.44 -5.25
N THR A 153 17.57 -1.50 -5.81
CA THR A 153 18.97 -1.68 -6.19
C THR A 153 19.94 -1.52 -5.02
N ASP A 154 19.79 -0.45 -4.22
CA ASP A 154 20.80 -0.03 -3.24
C ASP A 154 20.43 -0.45 -1.79
N GLY A 155 19.15 -0.80 -1.55
CA GLY A 155 18.66 -1.31 -0.26
C GLY A 155 18.87 -0.36 0.93
N SER A 156 19.16 0.92 0.68
CA SER A 156 19.77 1.79 1.68
C SER A 156 18.76 2.29 2.72
N LYS A 157 19.22 2.34 3.98
CA LYS A 157 18.49 2.95 5.10
C LYS A 157 18.41 4.48 4.99
N ASP A 158 19.21 5.06 4.08
CA ASP A 158 19.40 6.51 3.92
C ASP A 158 18.56 7.10 2.79
N LEU A 159 17.56 6.34 2.30
CA LEU A 159 16.71 6.72 1.18
C LEU A 159 16.05 8.10 1.33
N PHE A 160 15.79 8.55 2.56
CA PHE A 160 15.09 9.81 2.84
C PHE A 160 15.89 10.75 3.76
N VAL A 161 17.22 10.70 3.72
CA VAL A 161 18.07 11.61 4.50
C VAL A 161 17.99 13.04 3.96
N ASP A 162 18.12 14.03 4.84
CA ASP A 162 18.12 15.44 4.48
C ASP A 162 19.15 15.78 3.40
N GLY A 163 18.71 16.49 2.36
CA GLY A 163 19.53 16.84 1.20
C GLY A 163 19.65 15.73 0.14
N SER A 164 19.10 14.53 0.38
CA SER A 164 19.06 13.49 -0.65
C SER A 164 18.07 13.84 -1.77
N HIS A 165 18.43 13.47 -3.01
CA HIS A 165 17.54 13.65 -4.16
C HIS A 165 16.21 12.88 -4.00
N MET A 166 16.27 11.67 -3.41
CA MET A 166 15.11 10.82 -3.16
C MET A 166 14.10 11.46 -2.18
N LEU A 167 14.59 12.18 -1.15
CA LEU A 167 13.73 12.95 -0.26
C LEU A 167 13.01 14.10 -0.99
N GLU A 168 13.67 14.77 -1.94
CA GLU A 168 13.02 15.82 -2.74
C GLU A 168 11.94 15.25 -3.66
N LEU A 169 12.20 14.13 -4.34
CA LEU A 169 11.19 13.42 -5.13
C LEU A 169 9.99 13.01 -4.26
N TYR A 170 10.25 12.50 -3.05
CA TYR A 170 9.19 12.15 -2.08
C TYR A 170 8.35 13.37 -1.69
N LYS A 171 9.00 14.50 -1.36
CA LYS A 171 8.29 15.75 -1.04
C LYS A 171 7.41 16.21 -2.19
N GLU A 172 7.84 16.06 -3.44
CA GLU A 172 7.02 16.37 -4.62
C GLU A 172 5.77 15.48 -4.73
N ILE A 173 5.92 14.17 -4.47
CA ILE A 173 4.79 13.24 -4.40
C ILE A 173 3.77 13.70 -3.35
N CYS A 174 4.25 14.13 -2.17
CA CYS A 174 3.40 14.64 -1.08
C CYS A 174 2.75 16.00 -1.39
N ARG A 175 3.49 16.94 -2.01
CA ARG A 175 2.94 18.24 -2.46
C ARG A 175 1.86 18.07 -3.53
N GLY A 176 1.84 16.94 -4.21
CA GLY A 176 0.73 16.44 -5.02
C GLY A 176 -0.63 16.35 -4.31
N LEU A 177 -0.74 16.73 -3.04
CA LEU A 177 -1.98 16.81 -2.25
C LEU A 177 -2.57 18.23 -2.15
N ALA A 178 -1.79 19.29 -2.41
CA ALA A 178 -2.14 20.63 -1.94
C ALA A 178 -3.15 21.44 -2.80
N PHE A 179 -3.79 20.88 -3.82
CA PHE A 179 -4.76 21.65 -4.61
C PHE A 179 -5.98 20.85 -5.06
N ARG A 180 -7.12 21.41 -4.67
CA ARG A 180 -8.53 21.04 -4.82
C ARG A 180 -9.03 19.94 -3.89
N ASP A 181 -9.22 20.39 -2.65
CA ASP A 181 -10.48 20.20 -1.93
C ASP A 181 -11.66 19.94 -2.86
N PHE A 182 -12.46 18.98 -2.44
CA PHE A 182 -13.88 18.85 -2.74
C PHE A 182 -14.53 20.23 -2.91
N SER A 183 -14.69 20.65 -4.15
CA SER A 183 -15.53 21.78 -4.56
C SER A 183 -16.37 21.32 -5.72
#